data_AF-A0AA37IVZ6-F1
#
_entry.id   AF-A0AA37IVZ6-F1
#
_cell.length_a   1.000
_cell.length_b   1.000
_cell.length_c   1.000
_cell.angle_alpha   90.00
_cell.angle_beta   90.00
_cell.angle_gamma   90.00
#
_symmetry.space_group_name_H-M   'P 1'
#
loop_
_entity.id
_entity.type
_entity.pdbx_description
1 polymer ?
#
loop_
_entity_poly.entity_id
_entity_poly.type
_entity_poly.pdbx_seq_one_letter_code
_entity_poly.pdbx_strand_id
1 'polypeptide(L)'
;MKKWKDLLQAVAVMLVVLGLVFTMTGCGSSGGSSSGDSDQNTPGSSDTDSPGEDNEGSDADAPDASDPSTWIDGNTIKVPGEVQEITAEIVDQMGNTIPKVDMSECLNLTIEGNAFKDVLSLQEVYLPANVTIQDGSGSNLGRSTVVEGTFSGCYNLDKVIFVGTGTTNIGKNAFYNCQNLDTVILADTTNVGESAFQYCTSLKTIQGTENISSIGEYAFYNCSSLAEMDLNGLQNDLPQFAFGVCSELTSVVLPDRSMNILEDAFYNCPKLKDINLEKVASIGERAFHQCASLQIADLQSIVHLGLGAFKQSGLTYIRFSDSVKTVASDALATAADKVYVYYGTGVETEAQLIERLNRVENWEYCGLFYNDNDVEHTKIDGVLSFNQWESDMAVIKDLMKANQSLAGWFTF
;
A
#
# COMPACT_ATOMS: atom_id res chain seq x y z
N MET A 1 21.55 3.08 -10.49
CA MET A 1 20.43 2.10 -10.59
C MET A 1 19.12 2.65 -10.04
N LYS A 2 19.06 3.20 -8.81
CA LYS A 2 17.83 3.84 -8.25
C LYS A 2 17.20 4.88 -9.18
N LYS A 3 17.97 5.89 -9.62
CA LYS A 3 17.53 6.89 -10.62
C LYS A 3 16.99 6.32 -11.95
N TRP A 4 17.42 5.12 -12.35
CA TRP A 4 16.92 4.48 -13.58
C TRP A 4 15.62 3.70 -13.33
N LYS A 5 15.45 3.11 -12.13
CA LYS A 5 14.17 2.55 -11.69
C LYS A 5 13.12 3.64 -11.56
N ASP A 6 13.47 4.77 -10.93
CA ASP A 6 12.56 5.92 -10.78
C ASP A 6 12.14 6.48 -12.15
N LEU A 7 13.06 6.53 -13.13
CA LEU A 7 12.76 6.95 -14.50
C LEU A 7 11.87 5.95 -15.24
N LEU A 8 12.10 4.64 -15.06
CA LEU A 8 11.27 3.57 -15.64
C LEU A 8 9.88 3.54 -15.02
N GLN A 9 9.76 3.79 -13.71
CA GLN A 9 8.49 3.90 -12.99
C GLN A 9 7.69 5.10 -13.50
N ALA A 10 8.32 6.27 -13.60
CA ALA A 10 7.71 7.48 -14.14
C ALA A 10 7.31 7.31 -15.62
N VAL A 11 8.13 6.62 -16.43
CA VAL A 11 7.81 6.30 -17.83
C VAL A 11 6.67 5.28 -17.92
N ALA A 12 6.58 4.30 -17.02
CA ALA A 12 5.47 3.34 -17.00
C ALA A 12 4.14 4.03 -16.62
N VAL A 13 4.14 4.90 -15.61
CA VAL A 13 2.98 5.73 -15.24
C VAL A 13 2.59 6.65 -16.41
N MET A 14 3.57 7.32 -17.03
CA MET A 14 3.34 8.16 -18.22
C MET A 14 2.79 7.37 -19.42
N LEU A 15 3.26 6.14 -19.68
CA LEU A 15 2.79 5.32 -20.79
C LEU A 15 1.37 4.78 -20.56
N VAL A 16 1.00 4.50 -19.31
CA VAL A 16 -0.38 4.14 -18.93
C VAL A 16 -1.31 5.36 -19.14
N VAL A 17 -0.86 6.55 -18.75
CA VAL A 17 -1.62 7.80 -18.95
C VAL A 17 -1.71 8.19 -20.44
N LEU A 18 -0.63 8.03 -21.21
CA LEU A 18 -0.58 8.36 -22.64
C LEU A 18 -1.35 7.35 -23.52
N GLY A 19 -1.46 6.09 -23.09
CA GLY A 19 -2.27 5.08 -23.77
C GLY A 19 -3.77 5.40 -23.79
N LEU A 20 -4.25 6.26 -22.88
CA LEU A 20 -5.64 6.69 -22.78
C LEU A 20 -5.98 7.86 -23.72
N VAL A 21 -5.00 8.68 -24.12
CA VAL A 21 -5.24 9.83 -25.01
C VAL A 21 -5.42 9.40 -26.47
N PHE A 22 -4.86 8.25 -26.87
CA PHE A 22 -4.86 7.82 -28.28
C PHE A 22 -6.11 7.04 -28.74
N THR A 23 -7.02 6.65 -27.84
CA THR A 23 -8.25 5.93 -28.23
C THR A 23 -9.44 6.84 -28.52
N MET A 24 -9.30 8.17 -28.38
CA MET A 24 -10.35 9.13 -28.73
C MET A 24 -9.88 10.12 -29.80
N THR A 25 -9.78 9.67 -31.05
CA THR A 25 -9.95 10.50 -32.25
C THR A 25 -10.02 9.61 -33.50
N GLY A 26 -11.18 9.01 -33.71
CA GLY A 26 -11.53 8.32 -34.95
C GLY A 26 -12.64 9.06 -35.69
N CYS A 27 -12.46 10.35 -35.99
CA CYS A 27 -13.39 11.08 -36.85
C CYS A 27 -12.89 11.00 -38.30
N GLY A 28 -13.70 10.35 -39.14
CA GLY A 28 -13.44 10.17 -40.56
C GLY A 28 -13.38 11.49 -41.31
N SER A 29 -12.36 11.66 -42.14
CA SER A 29 -12.26 12.75 -43.10
C SER A 29 -12.19 12.18 -44.51
N SER A 30 -13.35 12.03 -45.17
CA SER A 30 -13.43 11.95 -46.63
C SER A 30 -13.50 13.37 -47.19
N GLY A 31 -12.34 13.95 -47.46
CA GLY A 31 -12.20 15.20 -48.21
C GLY A 31 -11.92 14.91 -49.69
N GLY A 32 -12.98 14.96 -50.52
CA GLY A 32 -12.87 14.96 -51.98
C GLY A 32 -13.22 16.34 -52.55
N SER A 33 -12.31 16.92 -53.34
CA SER A 33 -12.56 18.00 -54.31
C SER A 33 -11.42 17.91 -55.35
N SER A 34 -11.54 18.18 -56.65
CA SER A 34 -12.47 18.98 -57.45
C SER A 34 -12.27 18.69 -58.96
N SER A 35 -13.06 19.39 -59.79
CA SER A 35 -13.04 19.56 -61.26
C SER A 35 -13.94 18.59 -62.06
N GLY A 36 -14.77 19.01 -63.01
CA GLY A 36 -15.04 20.34 -63.57
C GLY A 36 -16.17 20.25 -64.63
N ASP A 37 -16.61 21.44 -65.03
CA ASP A 37 -17.25 21.83 -66.30
C ASP A 37 -18.68 21.40 -66.72
N SER A 38 -19.44 22.47 -67.02
CA SER A 38 -20.22 22.76 -68.25
C SER A 38 -21.74 22.61 -68.24
N ASP A 39 -22.36 23.80 -68.38
CA ASP A 39 -23.29 24.21 -69.43
C ASP A 39 -24.82 23.92 -69.40
N GLN A 40 -25.54 25.04 -69.59
CA GLN A 40 -26.80 25.28 -70.31
C GLN A 40 -28.17 25.36 -69.58
N ASN A 41 -28.59 26.62 -69.39
CA ASN A 41 -29.71 27.32 -70.05
C ASN A 41 -31.21 27.00 -69.74
N THR A 42 -31.91 28.12 -69.48
CA THR A 42 -33.36 28.47 -69.59
C THR A 42 -34.39 28.17 -68.47
N PRO A 43 -35.38 29.07 -68.27
CA PRO A 43 -36.23 29.12 -67.08
C PRO A 43 -37.66 28.60 -67.31
N GLY A 44 -38.30 28.09 -66.24
CA GLY A 44 -39.70 27.65 -66.29
C GLY A 44 -40.32 27.41 -64.91
N SER A 45 -41.20 28.35 -64.54
CA SER A 45 -42.41 28.31 -63.69
C SER A 45 -42.76 27.12 -62.77
N SER A 46 -43.41 27.54 -61.67
CA SER A 46 -44.55 26.97 -60.91
C SER A 46 -44.30 25.93 -59.81
N ASP A 47 -44.47 26.42 -58.57
CA ASP A 47 -45.29 25.90 -57.47
C ASP A 47 -45.53 24.38 -57.37
N THR A 48 -45.11 23.76 -56.26
CA THR A 48 -45.99 22.98 -55.37
C THR A 48 -45.29 22.64 -54.04
N ASP A 49 -46.08 22.67 -52.97
CA ASP A 49 -45.82 22.38 -51.56
C ASP A 49 -45.08 21.07 -51.24
N SER A 50 -44.17 21.14 -50.25
CA SER A 50 -44.10 20.21 -49.10
C SER A 50 -42.98 20.64 -48.14
N PRO A 51 -43.20 20.68 -46.81
CA PRO A 51 -42.14 20.98 -45.86
C PRO A 51 -41.21 19.76 -45.75
N GLY A 52 -39.97 19.93 -46.19
CA GLY A 52 -38.90 18.97 -45.92
C GLY A 52 -38.56 19.01 -44.45
N GLU A 53 -38.59 17.84 -43.81
CA GLU A 53 -38.02 17.61 -42.50
C GLU A 53 -36.53 17.94 -42.56
N ASP A 54 -36.16 19.03 -41.89
CA ASP A 54 -34.77 19.32 -41.54
C ASP A 54 -34.30 18.22 -40.60
N ASN A 55 -33.73 17.17 -41.18
CA ASN A 55 -33.01 16.13 -40.46
C ASN A 55 -31.66 16.76 -40.05
N GLU A 56 -31.70 17.62 -39.04
CA GLU A 56 -30.53 17.97 -38.25
C GLU A 56 -29.96 16.64 -37.74
N GLY A 57 -28.79 16.26 -38.25
CA GLY A 57 -28.03 15.16 -37.69
C GLY A 57 -27.78 15.50 -36.24
N SER A 58 -28.50 14.83 -35.33
CA SER A 58 -28.32 14.94 -33.90
C SER A 58 -26.82 14.78 -33.61
N ASP A 59 -26.16 15.87 -33.22
CA ASP A 59 -25.07 15.78 -32.28
C ASP A 59 -25.57 14.81 -31.21
N ALA A 60 -24.89 13.69 -31.00
CA ALA A 60 -25.28 12.78 -29.95
C ALA A 60 -25.28 13.60 -28.65
N ASP A 61 -26.47 13.87 -28.12
CA ASP A 61 -26.66 14.75 -26.97
C ASP A 61 -25.66 14.33 -25.89
N ALA A 62 -24.83 15.27 -25.44
CA ALA A 62 -23.92 15.00 -24.34
C ALA A 62 -24.73 14.47 -23.15
N PRO A 63 -24.22 13.45 -22.41
CA PRO A 63 -24.96 12.85 -21.32
C PRO A 63 -25.38 13.90 -20.29
N ASP A 64 -26.65 13.86 -19.89
CA ASP A 64 -27.25 14.81 -18.95
C ASP A 64 -26.69 14.56 -17.54
N ALA A 65 -25.96 15.54 -17.00
CA ALA A 65 -25.39 15.48 -15.66
C ALA A 65 -26.43 15.35 -14.54
N SER A 66 -27.71 15.62 -14.81
CA SER A 66 -28.82 15.49 -13.86
C SER A 66 -29.55 14.14 -13.93
N ASP A 67 -29.28 13.32 -14.95
CA ASP A 67 -29.92 12.02 -15.15
C ASP A 67 -28.87 10.90 -15.27
N PRO A 68 -28.58 10.16 -14.16
CA PRO A 68 -27.63 9.06 -14.15
C PRO A 68 -27.91 7.93 -15.15
N SER A 69 -29.15 7.81 -15.62
CA SER A 69 -29.49 6.80 -16.63
C SER A 69 -28.85 7.07 -17.99
N THR A 70 -28.45 8.32 -18.25
CA THR A 70 -27.80 8.74 -19.50
C THR A 70 -26.29 8.50 -19.50
N TRP A 71 -25.68 8.15 -18.36
CA TRP A 71 -24.23 7.98 -18.21
C TRP A 71 -23.73 6.62 -18.71
N ILE A 72 -24.64 5.73 -19.12
CA ILE A 72 -24.32 4.36 -19.52
C ILE A 72 -23.77 4.34 -20.95
N ASP A 73 -22.48 4.05 -21.10
CA ASP A 73 -21.80 3.80 -22.36
C ASP A 73 -21.36 2.32 -22.44
N GLY A 74 -22.27 1.49 -22.95
CA GLY A 74 -22.05 0.05 -23.07
C GLY A 74 -21.86 -0.62 -21.71
N ASN A 75 -20.62 -1.03 -21.42
CA ASN A 75 -20.25 -1.71 -20.17
C ASN A 75 -19.50 -0.79 -19.19
N THR A 76 -19.60 0.53 -19.41
CA THR A 76 -18.97 1.57 -18.59
C THR A 76 -19.97 2.66 -18.26
N ILE A 77 -20.02 3.08 -17.01
CA ILE A 77 -20.65 4.34 -16.60
C ILE A 77 -19.61 5.44 -16.81
N LYS A 78 -19.87 6.36 -17.74
CA LYS A 78 -19.05 7.56 -17.95
C LYS A 78 -19.71 8.75 -17.28
N VAL A 79 -19.20 9.13 -16.12
CA VAL A 79 -19.75 10.24 -15.34
C VAL A 79 -19.37 11.56 -16.02
N PRO A 80 -20.35 12.43 -16.38
CA PRO A 80 -20.07 13.71 -17.02
C PRO A 80 -19.17 14.59 -16.14
N GLY A 81 -18.22 15.30 -16.75
CA GLY A 81 -17.22 16.09 -16.00
C GLY A 81 -17.79 17.25 -15.16
N GLU A 82 -19.04 17.62 -15.42
CA GLU A 82 -19.81 18.64 -14.70
C GLU A 82 -20.40 18.12 -13.37
N VAL A 83 -20.43 16.80 -13.16
CA VAL A 83 -20.94 16.19 -11.93
C VAL A 83 -20.04 16.53 -10.76
N GLN A 84 -20.64 17.09 -9.72
CA GLN A 84 -19.94 17.53 -8.51
C GLN A 84 -20.18 16.62 -7.31
N GLU A 85 -21.16 15.71 -7.38
CA GLU A 85 -21.52 14.82 -6.27
C GLU A 85 -21.97 13.44 -6.78
N ILE A 86 -21.46 12.37 -6.14
CA ILE A 86 -21.93 10.99 -6.30
C ILE A 86 -22.36 10.47 -4.93
N THR A 87 -23.65 10.25 -4.75
CA THR A 87 -24.26 9.67 -3.54
C THR A 87 -24.57 8.20 -3.73
N ALA A 88 -24.89 7.50 -2.64
CA ALA A 88 -25.37 6.10 -2.74
C ALA A 88 -26.64 5.99 -3.60
N GLU A 89 -27.53 6.98 -3.56
CA GLU A 89 -28.76 7.00 -4.36
C GLU A 89 -28.48 7.09 -5.86
N ILE A 90 -27.48 7.90 -6.26
CA ILE A 90 -27.02 7.95 -7.66
C ILE A 90 -26.46 6.58 -8.08
N VAL A 91 -25.66 5.94 -7.22
CA VAL A 91 -25.10 4.61 -7.49
C VAL A 91 -26.17 3.54 -7.69
N ASP A 92 -27.23 3.57 -6.87
CA ASP A 92 -28.38 2.67 -7.03
C ASP A 92 -29.12 2.91 -8.35
N GLN A 93 -29.25 4.17 -8.79
CA GLN A 93 -29.86 4.52 -10.08
C GLN A 93 -29.02 4.03 -11.27
N MET A 94 -27.69 3.96 -11.13
CA MET A 94 -26.79 3.40 -12.15
C MET A 94 -26.92 1.87 -12.29
N GLY A 95 -27.76 1.24 -11.47
CA GLY A 95 -28.26 -0.11 -11.70
C GLY A 95 -27.34 -1.24 -11.25
N ASN A 96 -26.28 -0.97 -10.49
CA ASN A 96 -25.37 -1.93 -9.83
C ASN A 96 -24.97 -3.16 -10.67
N THR A 97 -25.00 -3.07 -12.00
CA THR A 97 -24.77 -4.18 -12.94
C THR A 97 -23.61 -3.88 -13.89
N ILE A 98 -23.22 -2.62 -14.01
CA ILE A 98 -22.18 -2.18 -14.93
C ILE A 98 -20.81 -2.31 -14.22
N PRO A 99 -19.85 -3.03 -14.82
CA PRO A 99 -18.60 -3.36 -14.14
C PRO A 99 -17.57 -2.24 -14.10
N LYS A 100 -17.77 -1.14 -14.85
CA LYS A 100 -16.78 -0.06 -14.94
C LYS A 100 -17.40 1.30 -14.66
N VAL A 101 -16.71 2.11 -13.86
CA VAL A 101 -17.11 3.50 -13.59
C VAL A 101 -15.92 4.42 -13.88
N ASP A 102 -16.11 5.33 -14.83
CA ASP A 102 -15.14 6.34 -15.21
C ASP A 102 -15.61 7.71 -14.72
N MET A 103 -14.89 8.26 -13.73
CA MET A 103 -15.08 9.59 -13.16
C MET A 103 -13.91 10.52 -13.49
N SER A 104 -12.99 10.11 -14.36
CA SER A 104 -11.70 10.79 -14.57
C SER A 104 -11.81 12.24 -15.04
N GLU A 105 -12.90 12.59 -15.74
CA GLU A 105 -13.18 13.94 -16.25
C GLU A 105 -13.85 14.86 -15.20
N CYS A 106 -14.25 14.34 -14.04
CA CYS A 106 -15.00 15.13 -13.04
C CYS A 106 -14.09 16.13 -12.30
N LEU A 107 -14.46 17.41 -12.32
CA LEU A 107 -13.71 18.48 -11.67
C LEU A 107 -14.29 18.82 -10.29
N ASN A 108 -13.49 18.67 -9.22
CA ASN A 108 -13.91 18.89 -7.82
C ASN A 108 -15.06 17.96 -7.37
N LEU A 109 -15.10 16.73 -7.89
CA LEU A 109 -16.09 15.74 -7.52
C LEU A 109 -16.07 15.45 -6.01
N THR A 110 -17.25 15.35 -5.41
CA THR A 110 -17.47 14.78 -4.08
C THR A 110 -18.10 13.41 -4.24
N ILE A 111 -17.58 12.42 -3.54
CA ILE A 111 -18.27 11.13 -3.40
C ILE A 111 -18.77 11.06 -1.96
N GLU A 112 -19.92 10.47 -1.72
CA GLU A 112 -20.41 10.21 -0.37
C GLU A 112 -19.68 8.99 0.23
N GLY A 113 -19.51 8.97 1.56
CA GLY A 113 -19.03 7.77 2.22
C GLY A 113 -19.96 6.58 2.00
N ASN A 114 -19.36 5.43 1.71
CA ASN A 114 -20.07 4.21 1.33
C ASN A 114 -20.89 4.29 0.02
N ALA A 115 -20.72 5.32 -0.83
CA ALA A 115 -21.52 5.44 -2.06
C ALA A 115 -21.48 4.19 -2.95
N PHE A 116 -20.32 3.54 -3.07
CA PHE A 116 -20.15 2.29 -3.84
C PHE A 116 -20.02 1.06 -2.94
N LYS A 117 -20.46 1.12 -1.68
CA LYS A 117 -20.33 -0.02 -0.76
C LYS A 117 -21.16 -1.21 -1.26
N ASP A 118 -20.54 -2.39 -1.18
CA ASP A 118 -21.14 -3.67 -1.57
C ASP A 118 -21.63 -3.73 -3.04
N VAL A 119 -21.09 -2.88 -3.93
CA VAL A 119 -21.39 -2.92 -5.37
C VAL A 119 -20.64 -4.09 -6.02
N LEU A 120 -21.29 -5.25 -6.00
CA LEU A 120 -20.68 -6.54 -6.38
C LEU A 120 -20.33 -6.66 -7.87
N SER A 121 -20.90 -5.84 -8.74
CA SER A 121 -20.59 -5.85 -10.18
C SER A 121 -19.32 -5.11 -10.53
N LEU A 122 -18.88 -4.18 -9.68
CA LEU A 122 -17.80 -3.25 -9.96
C LEU A 122 -16.46 -3.99 -10.06
N GLN A 123 -15.75 -3.74 -11.16
CA GLN A 123 -14.44 -4.34 -11.49
C GLN A 123 -13.36 -3.28 -11.65
N GLU A 124 -13.68 -2.16 -12.31
CA GLU A 124 -12.72 -1.08 -12.58
C GLU A 124 -13.29 0.29 -12.22
N VAL A 125 -12.49 1.12 -11.55
CA VAL A 125 -12.84 2.53 -11.26
C VAL A 125 -11.70 3.47 -11.67
N TYR A 126 -12.06 4.53 -12.39
CA TYR A 126 -11.16 5.64 -12.73
C TYR A 126 -11.59 6.87 -11.93
N LEU A 127 -10.79 7.27 -10.95
CA LEU A 127 -11.04 8.42 -10.08
C LEU A 127 -10.20 9.61 -10.53
N PRO A 128 -10.70 10.86 -10.48
CA PRO A 128 -9.85 12.03 -10.67
C PRO A 128 -8.93 12.22 -9.45
N ALA A 129 -7.78 12.87 -9.63
CA ALA A 129 -6.84 13.15 -8.53
C ALA A 129 -7.32 14.27 -7.57
N ASN A 130 -8.43 14.94 -7.91
CA ASN A 130 -8.98 16.11 -7.20
C ASN A 130 -10.35 15.85 -6.51
N VAL A 131 -10.63 14.61 -6.07
CA VAL A 131 -11.94 14.25 -5.48
C VAL A 131 -12.02 14.67 -4.02
N THR A 132 -12.89 15.60 -3.67
CA THR A 132 -13.14 15.97 -2.25
C THR A 132 -14.24 15.07 -1.70
N ILE A 133 -13.92 13.94 -1.10
CA ILE A 133 -14.96 13.06 -0.58
C ILE A 133 -15.35 13.55 0.83
N GLN A 134 -16.65 13.58 1.15
CA GLN A 134 -17.20 14.02 2.45
C GLN A 134 -17.49 12.81 3.35
N ASP A 135 -17.12 12.88 4.64
CA ASP A 135 -17.63 11.90 5.58
C ASP A 135 -19.16 12.08 5.75
N GLY A 136 -19.85 11.07 6.27
CA GLY A 136 -21.29 11.15 6.56
C GLY A 136 -21.68 12.21 7.61
N SER A 137 -20.74 13.05 8.07
CA SER A 137 -20.96 14.19 8.97
C SER A 137 -20.90 15.56 8.26
N GLY A 138 -20.60 15.59 6.96
CA GLY A 138 -20.50 16.81 6.16
C GLY A 138 -19.25 17.64 6.48
N SER A 139 -18.26 17.05 7.15
CA SER A 139 -17.01 17.75 7.49
C SER A 139 -16.02 17.68 6.32
N ASN A 140 -15.48 18.83 5.92
CA ASN A 140 -14.53 18.92 4.81
C ASN A 140 -13.12 18.58 5.30
N LEU A 141 -12.64 17.38 4.99
CA LEU A 141 -11.32 16.87 5.43
C LEU A 141 -10.15 17.40 4.59
N GLY A 142 -10.39 18.33 3.65
CA GLY A 142 -9.40 18.84 2.71
C GLY A 142 -9.58 18.26 1.29
N ARG A 143 -8.95 18.92 0.30
CA ARG A 143 -9.02 18.50 -1.12
C ARG A 143 -8.36 17.12 -1.27
N SER A 144 -9.02 16.23 -2.01
CA SER A 144 -8.52 14.92 -2.46
C SER A 144 -8.48 13.83 -1.37
N THR A 145 -9.65 13.29 -1.02
CA THR A 145 -9.81 12.16 -0.08
C THR A 145 -10.62 11.07 -0.77
N VAL A 146 -10.30 9.78 -0.71
CA VAL A 146 -11.29 8.68 -0.79
C VAL A 146 -11.86 8.54 0.61
N VAL A 147 -13.15 8.74 0.86
CA VAL A 147 -13.65 8.71 2.25
C VAL A 147 -13.94 7.31 2.75
N GLU A 148 -14.40 7.31 4.00
CA GLU A 148 -14.91 6.17 4.70
C GLU A 148 -15.76 5.23 3.84
N GLY A 149 -15.25 4.02 3.66
CA GLY A 149 -16.01 2.90 3.12
C GLY A 149 -16.46 3.01 1.67
N THR A 150 -16.01 4.00 0.88
CA THR A 150 -16.54 4.28 -0.46
C THR A 150 -16.68 3.02 -1.32
N PHE A 151 -15.67 2.16 -1.37
CA PHE A 151 -15.67 0.90 -2.14
C PHE A 151 -15.63 -0.35 -1.25
N SER A 152 -15.98 -0.22 0.03
CA SER A 152 -16.00 -1.35 0.97
C SER A 152 -16.89 -2.47 0.43
N GLY A 153 -16.40 -3.71 0.45
CA GLY A 153 -17.18 -4.89 0.04
C GLY A 153 -17.35 -5.05 -1.48
N CYS A 154 -16.69 -4.24 -2.31
CA CYS A 154 -16.62 -4.45 -3.76
C CYS A 154 -15.69 -5.64 -4.07
N TYR A 155 -16.14 -6.87 -3.83
CA TYR A 155 -15.32 -8.08 -3.94
C TYR A 155 -14.71 -8.30 -5.33
N ASN A 156 -15.40 -7.85 -6.39
CA ASN A 156 -14.96 -8.01 -7.77
C ASN A 156 -14.10 -6.85 -8.29
N LEU A 157 -13.90 -5.79 -7.50
CA LEU A 157 -13.06 -4.65 -7.87
C LEU A 157 -11.62 -5.14 -7.97
N ASP A 158 -11.08 -5.18 -9.19
CA ASP A 158 -9.72 -5.64 -9.46
C ASP A 158 -8.73 -4.51 -9.71
N LYS A 159 -9.23 -3.32 -10.08
CA LYS A 159 -8.40 -2.18 -10.48
C LYS A 159 -8.99 -0.84 -10.08
N VAL A 160 -8.16 -0.01 -9.46
CA VAL A 160 -8.45 1.40 -9.14
C VAL A 160 -7.34 2.26 -9.71
N ILE A 161 -7.72 3.25 -10.51
CA ILE A 161 -6.77 4.19 -11.14
C ILE A 161 -7.13 5.61 -10.73
N PHE A 162 -6.18 6.33 -10.15
CA PHE A 162 -6.28 7.76 -9.91
C PHE A 162 -5.67 8.52 -11.10
N VAL A 163 -6.45 9.40 -11.72
CA VAL A 163 -6.10 10.14 -12.95
C VAL A 163 -5.88 11.61 -12.61
N GLY A 164 -4.68 12.11 -12.92
CA GLY A 164 -4.28 13.50 -12.68
C GLY A 164 -3.22 13.65 -11.59
N THR A 165 -3.00 14.87 -11.13
CA THR A 165 -2.03 15.21 -10.06
C THR A 165 -2.73 15.86 -8.88
N GLY A 166 -2.36 15.50 -7.65
CA GLY A 166 -2.97 16.05 -6.44
C GLY A 166 -2.83 15.13 -5.24
N THR A 167 -2.63 15.70 -4.06
CA THR A 167 -2.43 14.94 -2.81
C THR A 167 -3.65 14.08 -2.50
N THR A 168 -3.53 12.76 -2.49
CA THR A 168 -4.67 11.89 -2.18
C THR A 168 -4.61 11.39 -0.73
N ASN A 169 -5.73 11.40 -0.02
CA ASN A 169 -5.88 10.72 1.26
C ASN A 169 -6.79 9.52 1.06
N ILE A 170 -6.39 8.32 1.48
CA ILE A 170 -7.28 7.15 1.48
C ILE A 170 -7.94 7.07 2.85
N GLY A 171 -9.25 7.04 2.88
CA GLY A 171 -10.07 7.10 4.09
C GLY A 171 -10.21 5.74 4.75
N LYS A 172 -10.81 5.77 5.94
CA LYS A 172 -11.09 4.57 6.73
C LYS A 172 -11.90 3.56 5.91
N ASN A 173 -11.56 2.27 5.93
CA ASN A 173 -12.33 1.24 5.21
C ASN A 173 -12.52 1.47 3.68
N ALA A 174 -11.83 2.42 3.04
CA ALA A 174 -12.14 2.86 1.67
C ALA A 174 -12.24 1.72 0.65
N PHE A 175 -11.39 0.70 0.78
CA PHE A 175 -11.35 -0.52 -0.02
C PHE A 175 -11.40 -1.77 0.89
N TYR A 176 -12.05 -1.67 2.05
CA TYR A 176 -12.20 -2.80 2.96
C TYR A 176 -12.82 -3.99 2.22
N ASN A 177 -12.17 -5.15 2.27
CA ASN A 177 -12.64 -6.40 1.70
C ASN A 177 -12.83 -6.40 0.17
N CYS A 178 -12.10 -5.56 -0.56
CA CYS A 178 -11.96 -5.64 -2.03
C CYS A 178 -11.03 -6.81 -2.40
N GLN A 179 -11.49 -8.05 -2.25
CA GLN A 179 -10.66 -9.26 -2.31
C GLN A 179 -9.96 -9.49 -3.65
N ASN A 180 -10.52 -9.03 -4.78
CA ASN A 180 -9.90 -9.15 -6.10
C ASN A 180 -8.98 -8.00 -6.49
N LEU A 181 -8.87 -6.95 -5.65
CA LEU A 181 -8.06 -5.77 -5.95
C LEU A 181 -6.60 -6.19 -6.08
N ASP A 182 -6.04 -6.16 -7.29
CA ASP A 182 -4.71 -6.71 -7.59
C ASP A 182 -3.62 -5.64 -7.52
N THR A 183 -3.93 -4.44 -8.03
CA THR A 183 -2.98 -3.34 -8.16
C THR A 183 -3.65 -2.01 -7.77
N VAL A 184 -2.93 -1.21 -6.98
CA VAL A 184 -3.33 0.17 -6.64
C VAL A 184 -2.17 1.12 -6.93
N ILE A 185 -2.47 2.25 -7.56
CA ILE A 185 -1.50 3.32 -7.83
C ILE A 185 -1.85 4.51 -6.93
N LEU A 186 -1.05 4.71 -5.88
CA LEU A 186 -1.25 5.75 -4.86
C LEU A 186 -0.41 7.01 -5.11
N ALA A 187 -0.21 7.40 -6.38
CA ALA A 187 0.57 8.60 -6.70
C ALA A 187 0.08 9.82 -5.89
N ASP A 188 1.03 10.55 -5.30
CA ASP A 188 0.78 11.70 -4.41
C ASP A 188 -0.06 11.39 -3.14
N THR A 189 -0.27 10.13 -2.77
CA THR A 189 -1.01 9.80 -1.54
C THR A 189 -0.17 10.08 -0.30
N THR A 190 -0.70 10.86 0.64
CA THR A 190 0.00 11.22 1.88
C THR A 190 -0.50 10.45 3.10
N ASN A 191 -1.75 9.99 3.09
CA ASN A 191 -2.38 9.36 4.23
C ASN A 191 -3.18 8.14 3.80
N VAL A 192 -3.05 7.03 4.54
CA VAL A 192 -3.87 5.83 4.39
C VAL A 192 -4.59 5.59 5.71
N GLY A 193 -5.93 5.55 5.66
CA GLY A 193 -6.79 5.44 6.82
C GLY A 193 -6.83 4.06 7.46
N GLU A 194 -7.46 3.99 8.63
CA GLU A 194 -7.71 2.74 9.35
C GLU A 194 -8.43 1.73 8.44
N SER A 195 -7.96 0.49 8.40
CA SER A 195 -8.57 -0.60 7.62
C SER A 195 -8.77 -0.32 6.12
N ALA A 196 -8.10 0.69 5.55
CA ALA A 196 -8.33 1.17 4.20
C ALA A 196 -8.28 0.08 3.13
N PHE A 197 -7.34 -0.86 3.23
CA PHE A 197 -7.15 -2.02 2.35
C PHE A 197 -7.25 -3.34 3.10
N GLN A 198 -7.85 -3.36 4.29
CA GLN A 198 -7.97 -4.59 5.07
C GLN A 198 -8.73 -5.67 4.27
N TYR A 199 -8.22 -6.90 4.27
CA TYR A 199 -8.75 -8.03 3.48
C TYR A 199 -8.70 -7.87 1.94
N CYS A 200 -7.87 -6.96 1.39
CA CYS A 200 -7.54 -6.96 -0.04
C CYS A 200 -6.56 -8.11 -0.37
N THR A 201 -7.04 -9.34 -0.31
CA THR A 201 -6.19 -10.55 -0.36
C THR A 201 -5.45 -10.75 -1.67
N SER A 202 -5.94 -10.22 -2.80
CA SER A 202 -5.26 -10.27 -4.09
C SER A 202 -4.27 -9.12 -4.33
N LEU A 203 -4.18 -8.13 -3.43
CA LEU A 203 -3.37 -6.93 -3.65
C LEU A 203 -1.89 -7.29 -3.61
N LYS A 204 -1.24 -7.31 -4.78
CA LYS A 204 0.17 -7.71 -4.93
C LYS A 204 1.13 -6.55 -4.82
N THR A 205 0.73 -5.42 -5.39
CA THR A 205 1.62 -4.26 -5.58
C THR A 205 0.87 -2.98 -5.32
N ILE A 206 1.50 -2.11 -4.52
CA ILE A 206 1.07 -0.74 -4.31
C ILE A 206 2.20 0.15 -4.86
N GLN A 207 1.88 0.98 -5.84
CA GLN A 207 2.84 1.90 -6.45
C GLN A 207 2.64 3.32 -5.91
N GLY A 208 3.69 4.13 -5.86
CA GLY A 208 3.59 5.54 -5.44
C GLY A 208 3.56 5.75 -3.92
N THR A 209 4.13 4.83 -3.14
CA THR A 209 4.08 4.87 -1.67
C THR A 209 5.08 5.84 -1.05
N GLU A 210 5.98 6.44 -1.83
CA GLU A 210 7.07 7.30 -1.36
C GLU A 210 6.62 8.56 -0.59
N ASN A 211 5.39 9.02 -0.85
CA ASN A 211 4.82 10.21 -0.22
C ASN A 211 3.92 9.89 0.98
N ILE A 212 3.70 8.60 1.30
CA ILE A 212 2.86 8.20 2.42
C ILE A 212 3.52 8.61 3.73
N SER A 213 2.93 9.61 4.39
CA SER A 213 3.38 10.18 5.65
C SER A 213 2.69 9.57 6.87
N SER A 214 1.49 9.00 6.69
CA SER A 214 0.70 8.38 7.76
C SER A 214 -0.07 7.16 7.27
N ILE A 215 -0.12 6.14 8.12
CA ILE A 215 -0.89 4.90 7.92
C ILE A 215 -1.75 4.70 9.18
N GLY A 216 -2.99 4.23 9.01
CA GLY A 216 -3.90 3.89 10.10
C GLY A 216 -3.77 2.43 10.57
N GLU A 217 -4.36 2.13 11.72
CA GLU A 217 -4.43 0.75 12.24
C GLU A 217 -5.11 -0.18 11.21
N TYR A 218 -4.65 -1.42 11.13
CA TYR A 218 -5.17 -2.43 10.20
C TYR A 218 -5.15 -2.05 8.69
N ALA A 219 -4.50 -0.94 8.29
CA ALA A 219 -4.61 -0.40 6.93
C ALA A 219 -4.39 -1.43 5.82
N PHE A 220 -3.43 -2.35 5.99
CA PHE A 220 -3.13 -3.44 5.05
C PHE A 220 -3.25 -4.83 5.71
N TYR A 221 -4.05 -4.95 6.77
CA TYR A 221 -4.24 -6.22 7.45
C TYR A 221 -4.83 -7.27 6.50
N ASN A 222 -4.20 -8.44 6.44
CA ASN A 222 -4.53 -9.55 5.55
C ASN A 222 -4.56 -9.17 4.06
N CYS A 223 -3.69 -8.23 3.64
CA CYS A 223 -3.28 -8.10 2.24
C CYS A 223 -2.32 -9.25 1.89
N SER A 224 -2.83 -10.48 1.87
CA SER A 224 -2.02 -11.69 1.91
C SER A 224 -1.10 -11.89 0.69
N SER A 225 -1.40 -11.26 -0.45
CA SER A 225 -0.57 -11.28 -1.66
C SER A 225 0.45 -10.12 -1.76
N LEU A 226 0.43 -9.16 -0.82
CA LEU A 226 1.30 -7.98 -0.89
C LEU A 226 2.76 -8.39 -0.75
N ALA A 227 3.59 -8.10 -1.75
CA ALA A 227 4.96 -8.61 -1.82
C ALA A 227 6.02 -7.70 -1.18
N GLU A 228 5.86 -6.38 -1.34
CA GLU A 228 6.81 -5.36 -0.89
C GLU A 228 6.09 -4.07 -0.49
N MET A 229 6.69 -3.31 0.42
CA MET A 229 6.21 -1.97 0.81
C MET A 229 7.37 -1.00 1.01
N ASP A 230 7.30 0.18 0.40
CA ASP A 230 8.22 1.29 0.69
C ASP A 230 7.51 2.32 1.58
N LEU A 231 7.99 2.44 2.82
CA LEU A 231 7.50 3.37 3.85
C LEU A 231 8.52 4.47 4.17
N ASN A 232 9.50 4.73 3.30
CA ASN A 232 10.56 5.69 3.58
C ASN A 232 10.04 7.12 3.90
N GLY A 233 8.86 7.48 3.39
CA GLY A 233 8.19 8.76 3.65
C GLY A 233 7.41 8.85 4.97
N LEU A 234 7.24 7.74 5.70
CA LEU A 234 6.38 7.68 6.89
C LEU A 234 6.91 8.61 7.99
N GLN A 235 6.05 9.47 8.53
CA GLN A 235 6.40 10.46 9.56
C GLN A 235 5.97 10.06 10.97
N ASN A 236 4.98 9.17 11.08
CA ASN A 236 4.48 8.64 12.34
C ASN A 236 5.08 7.26 12.66
N ASP A 237 4.74 6.72 13.82
CA ASP A 237 5.03 5.32 14.16
C ASP A 237 4.20 4.37 13.29
N LEU A 238 4.67 3.13 13.14
CA LEU A 238 3.92 2.13 12.40
C LEU A 238 2.81 1.55 13.29
N PRO A 239 1.53 1.70 12.93
CA PRO A 239 0.42 1.46 13.84
C PRO A 239 0.11 -0.02 14.05
N GLN A 240 -0.82 -0.28 14.97
CA GLN A 240 -1.25 -1.63 15.32
C GLN A 240 -1.77 -2.39 14.09
N PHE A 241 -1.36 -3.65 13.93
CA PHE A 241 -1.81 -4.53 12.84
C PHE A 241 -1.64 -4.01 11.41
N ALA A 242 -0.86 -2.94 11.17
CA ALA A 242 -0.77 -2.27 9.88
C ALA A 242 -0.59 -3.22 8.70
N PHE A 243 0.27 -4.23 8.86
CA PHE A 243 0.58 -5.28 7.88
C PHE A 243 0.38 -6.70 8.44
N GLY A 244 -0.44 -6.87 9.48
CA GLY A 244 -0.69 -8.20 10.06
C GLY A 244 -1.25 -9.18 9.01
N VAL A 245 -0.78 -10.41 9.00
CA VAL A 245 -1.22 -11.52 8.12
C VAL A 245 -0.90 -11.27 6.63
N CYS A 246 0.09 -10.42 6.31
CA CYS A 246 0.60 -10.28 4.94
C CYS A 246 1.53 -11.46 4.58
N SER A 247 0.92 -12.58 4.18
CA SER A 247 1.60 -13.87 3.96
C SER A 247 2.75 -13.83 2.94
N GLU A 248 2.62 -13.01 1.88
CA GLU A 248 3.62 -12.87 0.81
C GLU A 248 4.60 -11.70 1.00
N LEU A 249 4.46 -10.91 2.07
CA LEU A 249 5.31 -9.72 2.27
C LEU A 249 6.74 -10.15 2.56
N THR A 250 7.67 -9.78 1.68
CA THR A 250 9.08 -10.17 1.78
C THR A 250 10.00 -9.04 2.24
N SER A 251 9.65 -7.79 1.92
CA SER A 251 10.51 -6.62 2.13
C SER A 251 9.70 -5.40 2.54
N VAL A 252 10.22 -4.66 3.53
CA VAL A 252 9.69 -3.37 3.96
C VAL A 252 10.81 -2.36 4.13
N VAL A 253 10.73 -1.24 3.44
CA VAL A 253 11.67 -0.12 3.63
C VAL A 253 11.10 0.83 4.68
N LEU A 254 11.79 0.98 5.80
CA LEU A 254 11.42 1.94 6.86
C LEU A 254 12.10 3.30 6.65
N PRO A 255 11.57 4.39 7.24
CA PRO A 255 12.23 5.70 7.27
C PRO A 255 13.63 5.67 7.90
N ASP A 256 14.57 6.46 7.38
CA ASP A 256 15.88 6.69 8.00
C ASP A 256 15.79 7.71 9.16
N ARG A 257 14.98 7.37 10.16
CA ARG A 257 14.81 8.13 11.41
C ARG A 257 14.38 7.19 12.53
N SER A 258 14.48 7.69 13.76
CA SER A 258 13.91 6.97 14.90
C SER A 258 12.38 6.90 14.79
N MET A 259 11.84 5.71 15.04
CA MET A 259 10.40 5.42 15.05
C MET A 259 10.09 4.22 15.95
N ASN A 260 8.81 4.04 16.27
CA ASN A 260 8.30 2.84 16.93
C ASN A 260 7.50 1.98 15.96
N ILE A 261 7.56 0.67 16.19
CA ILE A 261 6.71 -0.33 15.54
C ILE A 261 5.74 -0.81 16.62
N LEU A 262 4.44 -0.56 16.45
CA LEU A 262 3.44 -0.86 17.47
C LEU A 262 3.02 -2.33 17.47
N GLU A 263 2.12 -2.68 18.39
CA GLU A 263 1.65 -4.06 18.61
C GLU A 263 1.15 -4.72 17.31
N ASP A 264 1.55 -5.97 17.10
CA ASP A 264 1.12 -6.80 15.96
C ASP A 264 1.34 -6.21 14.56
N ALA A 265 2.14 -5.14 14.39
CA ALA A 265 2.27 -4.44 13.11
C ALA A 265 2.63 -5.35 11.93
N PHE A 266 3.46 -6.38 12.14
CA PHE A 266 3.80 -7.44 11.18
C PHE A 266 3.45 -8.84 11.70
N TYR A 267 2.44 -8.97 12.56
CA TYR A 267 1.98 -10.26 13.08
C TYR A 267 1.73 -11.26 11.95
N ASN A 268 2.30 -12.45 12.03
CA ASN A 268 2.13 -13.52 11.04
C ASN A 268 2.44 -13.11 9.59
N CYS A 269 3.62 -12.48 9.39
CA CYS A 269 4.22 -12.24 8.07
C CYS A 269 5.36 -13.24 7.81
N PRO A 270 5.07 -14.52 7.50
CA PRO A 270 6.06 -15.60 7.49
C PRO A 270 7.18 -15.43 6.46
N LYS A 271 6.97 -14.65 5.40
CA LYS A 271 7.95 -14.39 4.33
C LYS A 271 8.78 -13.12 4.53
N LEU A 272 8.48 -12.30 5.54
CA LEU A 272 9.18 -11.05 5.78
C LEU A 272 10.61 -11.36 6.21
N LYS A 273 11.58 -10.92 5.40
CA LYS A 273 13.01 -11.20 5.60
C LYS A 273 13.88 -9.95 5.51
N ASP A 274 13.46 -8.97 4.73
CA ASP A 274 14.24 -7.77 4.43
C ASP A 274 13.58 -6.54 5.07
N ILE A 275 14.08 -6.17 6.24
CA ILE A 275 13.64 -4.99 6.99
C ILE A 275 14.80 -4.50 7.86
N ASN A 276 15.18 -3.23 7.73
CA ASN A 276 16.24 -2.64 8.54
C ASN A 276 15.65 -2.07 9.83
N LEU A 277 16.02 -2.66 10.97
CA LEU A 277 15.54 -2.27 12.30
C LEU A 277 16.52 -1.35 13.06
N GLU A 278 17.66 -0.97 12.45
CA GLU A 278 18.77 -0.27 13.13
C GLU A 278 18.30 1.00 13.89
N LYS A 279 17.38 1.76 13.29
CA LYS A 279 16.86 3.03 13.81
C LYS A 279 15.60 2.88 14.67
N VAL A 280 15.03 1.68 14.78
CA VAL A 280 13.79 1.45 15.54
C VAL A 280 14.08 1.57 17.04
N ALA A 281 13.32 2.45 17.73
CA ALA A 281 13.49 2.73 19.16
C ALA A 281 12.64 1.82 20.05
N SER A 282 11.47 1.40 19.58
CA SER A 282 10.59 0.49 20.32
C SER A 282 9.89 -0.47 19.36
N ILE A 283 9.79 -1.73 19.77
CA ILE A 283 9.02 -2.76 19.10
C ILE A 283 7.95 -3.26 20.07
N GLY A 284 6.69 -3.15 19.67
CA GLY A 284 5.51 -3.47 20.47
C GLY A 284 5.30 -4.98 20.67
N GLU A 285 4.26 -5.31 21.44
CA GLU A 285 3.84 -6.69 21.68
C GLU A 285 3.59 -7.42 20.35
N ARG A 286 4.13 -8.64 20.21
CA ARG A 286 3.92 -9.55 19.07
C ARG A 286 4.16 -8.93 17.67
N ALA A 287 4.85 -7.79 17.58
CA ALA A 287 5.00 -7.02 16.35
C ALA A 287 5.60 -7.81 15.17
N PHE A 288 6.49 -8.76 15.44
CA PHE A 288 7.10 -9.69 14.48
C PHE A 288 6.83 -11.16 14.87
N HIS A 289 5.75 -11.44 15.61
CA HIS A 289 5.37 -12.82 15.96
C HIS A 289 5.08 -13.59 14.66
N GLN A 290 5.66 -14.79 14.51
CA GLN A 290 5.53 -15.67 13.33
C GLN A 290 6.14 -15.09 12.04
N CYS A 291 7.06 -14.13 12.14
CA CYS A 291 7.93 -13.72 11.02
C CYS A 291 9.03 -14.76 10.76
N ALA A 292 8.66 -15.93 10.26
CA ALA A 292 9.53 -17.12 10.15
C ALA A 292 10.75 -16.93 9.22
N SER A 293 10.71 -15.99 8.27
CA SER A 293 11.83 -15.70 7.37
C SER A 293 12.74 -14.56 7.87
N LEU A 294 12.38 -13.88 8.97
CA LEU A 294 13.19 -12.81 9.54
C LEU A 294 14.32 -13.42 10.34
N GLN A 295 15.52 -13.51 9.74
CA GLN A 295 16.66 -14.22 10.33
C GLN A 295 17.66 -13.32 11.06
N ILE A 296 17.70 -12.04 10.70
CA ILE A 296 18.61 -11.06 11.28
C ILE A 296 17.79 -9.88 11.79
N ALA A 297 18.04 -9.46 13.03
CA ALA A 297 17.51 -8.21 13.58
C ALA A 297 18.66 -7.33 14.04
N ASP A 298 18.71 -6.11 13.51
CA ASP A 298 19.62 -5.09 13.98
C ASP A 298 18.93 -4.10 14.89
N LEU A 299 19.27 -4.12 16.15
CA LEU A 299 18.56 -3.41 17.20
C LEU A 299 19.50 -2.41 17.87
N GLN A 300 20.28 -1.65 17.07
CA GLN A 300 21.25 -0.68 17.61
C GLN A 300 20.60 0.50 18.33
N SER A 301 19.42 0.93 17.92
CA SER A 301 18.72 2.05 18.56
C SER A 301 17.63 1.60 19.52
N ILE A 302 17.46 0.29 19.72
CA ILE A 302 16.34 -0.23 20.49
C ILE A 302 16.44 0.19 21.97
N VAL A 303 15.31 0.58 22.53
CA VAL A 303 15.14 0.90 23.94
C VAL A 303 14.20 -0.11 24.59
N HIS A 304 13.13 -0.48 23.90
CA HIS A 304 12.08 -1.35 24.41
C HIS A 304 11.71 -2.47 23.42
N LEU A 305 11.67 -3.71 23.90
CA LEU A 305 11.09 -4.86 23.21
C LEU A 305 9.86 -5.37 23.98
N GLY A 306 8.70 -5.41 23.30
CA GLY A 306 7.42 -5.83 23.84
C GLY A 306 7.26 -7.35 23.97
N LEU A 307 6.20 -7.75 24.67
CA LEU A 307 5.88 -9.16 24.96
C LEU A 307 5.84 -9.96 23.66
N GLY A 308 6.61 -11.04 23.56
CA GLY A 308 6.59 -11.90 22.37
C GLY A 308 6.94 -11.21 21.05
N ALA A 309 7.62 -10.05 21.07
CA ALA A 309 7.89 -9.22 19.89
C ALA A 309 8.40 -10.02 18.67
N PHE A 310 9.30 -10.97 18.87
CA PHE A 310 9.84 -11.87 17.83
C PHE A 310 9.53 -13.34 18.11
N LYS A 311 8.47 -13.63 18.87
CA LYS A 311 8.05 -15.00 19.19
C LYS A 311 7.83 -15.78 17.90
N GLN A 312 8.33 -17.02 17.82
CA GLN A 312 8.24 -17.86 16.62
C GLN A 312 8.73 -17.21 15.31
N SER A 313 9.60 -16.19 15.39
CA SER A 313 10.33 -15.67 14.23
C SER A 313 11.47 -16.59 13.82
N GLY A 314 12.07 -16.34 12.66
CA GLY A 314 13.25 -17.06 12.16
C GLY A 314 14.58 -16.55 12.69
N LEU A 315 14.59 -15.67 13.70
CA LEU A 315 15.79 -14.95 14.10
C LEU A 315 16.89 -15.91 14.57
N THR A 316 18.03 -15.85 13.91
CA THR A 316 19.26 -16.58 14.26
C THR A 316 20.38 -15.64 14.66
N TYR A 317 20.27 -14.34 14.34
CA TYR A 317 21.25 -13.34 14.71
C TYR A 317 20.58 -12.03 15.13
N ILE A 318 21.01 -11.49 16.27
CA ILE A 318 20.53 -10.24 16.83
C ILE A 318 21.72 -9.37 17.21
N ARG A 319 21.74 -8.12 16.77
CA ARG A 319 22.72 -7.13 17.21
C ARG A 319 22.05 -6.11 18.13
N PHE A 320 22.52 -6.01 19.36
CA PHE A 320 22.13 -4.98 20.33
C PHE A 320 23.20 -3.91 20.48
N SER A 321 22.79 -2.79 21.08
CA SER A 321 23.67 -1.79 21.67
C SER A 321 23.36 -1.60 23.16
N ASP A 322 24.08 -0.67 23.80
CA ASP A 322 23.86 -0.30 25.20
C ASP A 322 22.58 0.55 25.43
N SER A 323 21.80 0.81 24.37
CA SER A 323 20.55 1.60 24.44
C SER A 323 19.36 0.82 25.00
N VAL A 324 19.40 -0.52 24.97
CA VAL A 324 18.29 -1.38 25.38
C VAL A 324 18.05 -1.27 26.89
N LYS A 325 16.81 -0.99 27.28
CA LYS A 325 16.40 -0.83 28.68
C LYS A 325 15.49 -1.95 29.16
N THR A 326 14.54 -2.35 28.32
CA THR A 326 13.55 -3.38 28.70
C THR A 326 13.37 -4.39 27.59
N VAL A 327 13.36 -5.67 27.95
CA VAL A 327 12.99 -6.75 27.04
C VAL A 327 11.94 -7.61 27.73
N ALA A 328 10.69 -7.49 27.29
CA ALA A 328 9.59 -8.22 27.90
C ALA A 328 9.68 -9.74 27.66
N SER A 329 8.86 -10.49 28.40
CA SER A 329 8.82 -11.94 28.34
C SER A 329 8.59 -12.46 26.92
N ASP A 330 9.22 -13.57 26.57
CA ASP A 330 9.16 -14.22 25.26
C ASP A 330 9.55 -13.33 24.06
N ALA A 331 10.06 -12.11 24.28
CA ALA A 331 10.32 -11.17 23.19
C ALA A 331 11.25 -11.74 22.12
N LEU A 332 12.17 -12.63 22.51
CA LEU A 332 13.12 -13.33 21.64
C LEU A 332 12.92 -14.86 21.68
N ALA A 333 11.70 -15.34 22.00
CA ALA A 333 11.35 -16.77 21.94
C ALA A 333 11.15 -17.22 20.47
N THR A 334 12.24 -17.20 19.70
CA THR A 334 12.27 -17.51 18.27
C THR A 334 11.98 -18.99 18.01
N ALA A 335 11.75 -19.35 16.74
CA ALA A 335 11.66 -20.75 16.31
C ALA A 335 13.04 -21.38 16.00
N ALA A 336 14.14 -20.64 16.14
CA ALA A 336 15.48 -21.14 15.83
C ALA A 336 16.06 -21.95 17.00
N ASP A 337 16.76 -23.05 16.68
CA ASP A 337 17.48 -23.87 17.67
C ASP A 337 18.60 -23.10 18.38
N LYS A 338 19.16 -22.07 17.71
CA LYS A 338 20.24 -21.23 18.21
C LYS A 338 20.08 -19.79 17.73
N VAL A 339 20.30 -18.85 18.63
CA VAL A 339 20.31 -17.41 18.36
C VAL A 339 21.64 -16.81 18.79
N TYR A 340 22.35 -16.17 17.86
CA TYR A 340 23.57 -15.44 18.13
C TYR A 340 23.24 -14.00 18.50
N VAL A 341 23.73 -13.56 19.65
CA VAL A 341 23.50 -12.20 20.13
C VAL A 341 24.83 -11.45 20.20
N TYR A 342 24.93 -10.35 19.46
CA TYR A 342 26.10 -9.46 19.47
C TYR A 342 25.79 -8.18 20.25
N TYR A 343 26.59 -7.88 21.25
CA TYR A 343 26.47 -6.67 22.09
C TYR A 343 27.70 -5.77 21.92
N GLY A 344 27.68 -4.95 20.86
CA GLY A 344 28.62 -3.85 20.63
C GLY A 344 30.13 -4.13 20.68
N THR A 345 30.92 -3.09 20.45
CA THR A 345 32.38 -3.06 20.67
C THR A 345 32.67 -2.49 22.06
N GLY A 346 33.67 -3.03 22.77
CA GLY A 346 34.07 -2.56 24.11
C GLY A 346 33.56 -3.43 25.28
N VAL A 347 32.92 -4.56 24.97
CA VAL A 347 32.79 -5.69 25.90
C VAL A 347 34.00 -6.59 25.67
N GLU A 348 34.97 -6.53 26.56
CA GLU A 348 36.23 -7.29 26.43
C GLU A 348 36.21 -8.60 27.23
N THR A 349 35.23 -8.75 28.13
CA THR A 349 35.10 -9.90 29.04
C THR A 349 33.65 -10.33 29.22
N GLU A 350 33.44 -11.61 29.53
CA GLU A 350 32.14 -12.19 29.88
C GLU A 350 31.49 -11.47 31.08
N ALA A 351 32.28 -11.07 32.07
CA ALA A 351 31.79 -10.34 33.25
C ALA A 351 31.20 -8.97 32.89
N GLN A 352 31.84 -8.22 31.98
CA GLN A 352 31.31 -6.95 31.49
C GLN A 352 30.02 -7.14 30.69
N LEU A 353 29.89 -8.24 29.95
CA LEU A 353 28.66 -8.57 29.24
C LEU A 353 27.53 -8.86 30.24
N ILE A 354 27.78 -9.72 31.23
CA ILE A 354 26.81 -10.04 32.30
C ILE A 354 26.35 -8.77 33.02
N GLU A 355 27.28 -7.88 33.38
CA GLU A 355 26.93 -6.62 34.03
C GLU A 355 26.01 -5.76 33.16
N ARG A 356 26.26 -5.69 31.84
CA ARG A 356 25.41 -4.95 30.91
C ARG A 356 24.03 -5.57 30.77
N LEU A 357 23.95 -6.90 30.62
CA LEU A 357 22.69 -7.62 30.52
C LEU A 357 21.84 -7.48 31.79
N ASN A 358 22.47 -7.47 32.97
CA ASN A 358 21.78 -7.28 34.25
C ASN A 358 21.19 -5.87 34.43
N ARG A 359 21.56 -4.88 33.59
CA ARG A 359 20.93 -3.56 33.57
C ARG A 359 19.64 -3.53 32.76
N VAL A 360 19.39 -4.56 31.95
CA VAL A 360 18.20 -4.68 31.10
C VAL A 360 17.09 -5.35 31.90
N GLU A 361 15.98 -4.65 32.08
CA GLU A 361 14.84 -5.19 32.80
C GLU A 361 14.24 -6.38 32.03
N ASN A 362 13.90 -7.44 32.78
CA ASN A 362 13.28 -8.68 32.30
C ASN A 362 14.15 -9.52 31.34
N TRP A 363 15.47 -9.27 31.29
CA TRP A 363 16.36 -10.00 30.39
C TRP A 363 16.38 -11.54 30.62
N GLU A 364 16.11 -11.97 31.84
CA GLU A 364 15.99 -13.38 32.23
C GLU A 364 14.81 -14.13 31.56
N TYR A 365 13.83 -13.39 31.02
CA TYR A 365 12.61 -13.93 30.41
C TYR A 365 12.60 -13.82 28.87
N CYS A 366 13.69 -13.40 28.23
CA CYS A 366 13.69 -13.10 26.79
C CYS A 366 13.56 -14.32 25.88
N GLY A 367 13.69 -15.56 26.39
CA GLY A 367 13.55 -16.76 25.57
C GLY A 367 14.76 -17.10 24.67
N LEU A 368 15.90 -16.42 24.81
CA LEU A 368 17.16 -16.76 24.11
C LEU A 368 17.74 -18.13 24.53
N PHE A 369 17.15 -18.75 25.55
CA PHE A 369 17.59 -20.01 26.14
C PHE A 369 16.40 -20.96 26.19
N TYR A 370 16.07 -21.57 25.05
CA TYR A 370 15.10 -22.68 25.03
C TYR A 370 15.86 -24.00 24.90
N ASN A 371 16.04 -24.70 26.01
CA ASN A 371 16.19 -26.15 26.01
C ASN A 371 15.11 -26.70 26.94
N ASP A 372 14.18 -27.45 26.36
CA ASP A 372 12.88 -27.81 26.93
C ASP A 372 12.97 -28.90 28.02
N ASN A 373 14.06 -28.98 28.80
CA ASN A 373 14.28 -30.10 29.72
C ASN A 373 15.15 -29.85 30.97
N ASP A 374 15.41 -28.63 31.45
CA ASP A 374 16.00 -28.50 32.79
C ASP A 374 15.62 -27.23 33.55
N VAL A 375 15.26 -27.46 34.82
CA VAL A 375 14.80 -26.50 35.81
C VAL A 375 16.02 -25.80 36.39
N GLU A 376 16.53 -24.77 35.73
CA GLU A 376 17.32 -23.71 36.38
C GLU A 376 17.57 -22.55 35.40
N HIS A 377 16.82 -21.46 35.58
CA HIS A 377 17.00 -20.19 34.86
C HIS A 377 18.28 -19.48 35.33
N THR A 378 19.46 -20.03 35.02
CA THR A 378 20.73 -19.30 35.09
C THR A 378 21.80 -20.09 34.36
N LYS A 379 21.86 -19.97 33.03
CA LYS A 379 23.13 -20.15 32.34
C LYS A 379 23.13 -19.46 30.99
N ILE A 380 24.09 -18.55 30.85
CA ILE A 380 24.53 -18.02 29.56
C ILE A 380 25.35 -19.14 28.88
N ASP A 381 24.73 -20.28 28.57
CA ASP A 381 25.36 -21.28 27.71
C ASP A 381 25.10 -20.85 26.26
N GLY A 382 25.92 -19.93 25.77
CA GLY A 382 25.73 -19.35 24.43
C GLY A 382 26.51 -18.08 24.13
N VAL A 383 27.19 -17.46 25.10
CA VAL A 383 28.25 -16.49 24.77
C VAL A 383 29.38 -17.30 24.14
N LEU A 384 29.35 -17.36 22.82
CA LEU A 384 30.43 -17.95 22.06
C LEU A 384 31.73 -17.29 22.51
N SER A 385 32.68 -18.12 22.95
CA SER A 385 34.07 -17.68 22.94
C SER A 385 34.39 -17.14 21.55
N PHE A 386 35.21 -16.09 21.46
CA PHE A 386 35.61 -15.41 20.22
C PHE A 386 36.01 -16.37 19.08
N ASN A 387 36.48 -17.59 19.41
CA ASN A 387 36.92 -18.60 18.44
C ASN A 387 35.76 -19.37 17.77
N GLN A 388 34.60 -19.52 18.41
CA GLN A 388 33.42 -20.15 17.79
C GLN A 388 32.70 -19.15 16.86
N TRP A 389 32.79 -17.85 17.20
CA TRP A 389 32.27 -16.73 16.41
C TRP A 389 32.86 -16.69 14.99
N GLU A 390 34.14 -17.00 14.78
CA GLU A 390 34.74 -16.99 13.43
C GLU A 390 34.18 -18.06 12.49
N SER A 391 33.81 -19.24 12.99
CA SER A 391 33.21 -20.32 12.18
C SER A 391 31.77 -20.00 11.80
N ASP A 392 30.99 -19.44 12.73
CA ASP A 392 29.59 -19.05 12.50
C ASP A 392 29.47 -17.71 11.73
N MET A 393 30.53 -16.89 11.74
CA MET A 393 30.65 -15.64 10.99
C MET A 393 30.48 -15.83 9.48
N ALA A 394 30.91 -16.96 8.92
CA ALA A 394 30.71 -17.23 7.49
C ALA A 394 29.23 -17.34 7.13
N VAL A 395 28.45 -18.05 7.95
CA VAL A 395 26.99 -18.20 7.79
C VAL A 395 26.30 -16.85 8.01
N ILE A 396 26.67 -16.13 9.06
CA ILE A 396 26.13 -14.79 9.35
C ILE A 396 26.42 -13.81 8.21
N LYS A 397 27.64 -13.80 7.68
CA LYS A 397 28.02 -12.98 6.52
C LYS A 397 27.17 -13.31 5.29
N ASP A 398 26.90 -14.58 5.03
CA ASP A 398 26.08 -14.97 3.88
C ASP A 398 24.59 -14.62 4.06
N LEU A 399 24.05 -14.74 5.28
CA LEU A 399 22.71 -14.23 5.63
C LEU A 399 22.63 -12.71 5.46
N MET A 400 23.66 -11.96 5.88
CA MET A 400 23.75 -10.52 5.69
C MET A 400 23.85 -10.12 4.21
N LYS A 401 24.57 -10.89 3.37
CA LYS A 401 24.59 -10.66 1.90
C LYS A 401 23.22 -10.87 1.26
N ALA A 402 22.44 -11.82 1.79
CA ALA A 402 21.12 -12.15 1.25
C ALA A 402 20.04 -11.13 1.59
N ASN A 403 20.30 -10.23 2.55
CA ASN A 403 19.40 -9.17 2.99
C ASN A 403 19.83 -7.82 2.39
N GLN A 404 19.03 -7.28 1.46
CA GLN A 404 19.47 -6.11 0.67
C GLN A 404 19.55 -4.86 1.53
N SER A 405 18.67 -4.70 2.53
CA SER A 405 18.72 -3.56 3.45
C SER A 405 19.96 -3.57 4.36
N LEU A 406 20.65 -4.70 4.51
CA LEU A 406 21.84 -4.85 5.35
C LEU A 406 23.16 -4.88 4.56
N ALA A 407 23.12 -4.66 3.23
CA ALA A 407 24.30 -4.76 2.36
C ALA A 407 25.45 -3.79 2.71
N GLY A 408 25.20 -2.75 3.51
CA GLY A 408 26.22 -1.80 4.01
C GLY A 408 27.04 -2.29 5.20
N TRP A 409 26.68 -3.43 5.80
CA TRP A 409 27.31 -3.94 7.04
C TRP A 409 28.74 -4.48 6.88
N PHE A 410 29.21 -4.66 5.64
CA PHE A 410 30.49 -5.29 5.33
C PHE A 410 31.74 -4.53 5.79
N THR A 411 31.62 -3.34 6.39
CA THR A 411 32.78 -2.50 6.75
C THR A 411 33.39 -2.79 8.12
N PHE A 412 32.99 -3.88 8.78
CA PHE A 412 33.57 -4.32 10.06
C PHE A 412 34.78 -5.24 9.90
#